data_AF-A0A6A6ET99-F1
#
_entry.id   AF-A0A6A6ET99-F1
#
_cell.length_a   1.000
_cell.length_b   1.000
_cell.length_c   1.000
_cell.angle_alpha   90.00
_cell.angle_beta   90.00
_cell.angle_gamma   90.00
#
_symmetry.space_group_name_H-M   'P 1'
#
loop_
_entity.id
_entity.type
_entity.pdbx_description
1 polymer ?
#
loop_
_entity_poly.entity_id
_entity_poly.type
_entity_poly.pdbx_seq_one_letter_code
_entity_poly.pdbx_strand_id
1 'polypeptide(L)'
;HNPQKADDGRIDVSLDSTLCQTLARFIPDSKTSSSDLPAYSLEEPDQTPPTPPPNYSPAAFSSKPERPAEKWTVQLNIVIQVVGSRGDVQPFVALGNELQAAGHRVRLATHNVFDDFVRKAGLEFYPIGGDPAELMAYMVKNPGLIPSMESLRGGDIQKKRKMVATILEGCWQSCIEPDVMTGEPFVADAIIANPPSFAHVHCAQALGVPLHLMFTMPWTSTKKFSHPLANLDIGGSGVDPGIANYVSYGLVEWMTWQGLGDVVNDWRLTLDLEPVPTSEGPRLVETLKVPVTYCWSPALVPKPGDWPSCIDICGFFFRDSPPYTPLPDLDAFLRNGPLPVYIGFGSIVIDEPEKLNSILLQAVQATGVRAIISKGWSNLGGSNVGSGDFGNGKVFYLGDCPHEWLFQYVSAVVHHGGAGTTACGLLNGRPTTIVPFFGDQPFWGEMVAAAGAGPKPIPRKALNARNLAEAIQFCLTPDASIAAQKLAAKIRSESGVKRAVESFHDQLLTHKLQCDILPDRPAAWFYKRTGERPLRLSKLAAEILIEHCRIDQNKLKLLETNPIIIENRRWDPITGTASAALSTGKGMLMGTTNILVKPVK
;
A
#
# COMPACT_ATOMS: atom_id res chain seq x y z
N HIS A 1 -22.21 23.68 2.68
CA HIS A 1 -22.36 22.83 1.50
C HIS A 1 -21.87 21.42 1.85
N ASN A 2 -22.76 20.42 1.85
CA ASN A 2 -22.33 19.03 1.99
C ASN A 2 -21.53 18.65 0.74
N PRO A 3 -20.33 18.02 0.87
CA PRO A 3 -19.66 17.45 -0.28
C PRO A 3 -20.60 16.46 -0.97
N GLN A 4 -20.83 16.65 -2.26
CA GLN A 4 -21.61 15.71 -3.07
C GLN A 4 -20.86 14.37 -3.13
N LYS A 5 -21.61 13.27 -3.23
CA LYS A 5 -21.12 11.90 -3.24
C LYS A 5 -20.63 11.54 -4.65
N ALA A 6 -19.37 11.15 -4.79
CA ALA A 6 -18.95 10.27 -5.88
C ALA A 6 -19.23 8.80 -5.52
N ASP A 7 -19.79 8.06 -6.47
CA ASP A 7 -20.15 6.63 -6.34
C ASP A 7 -18.94 5.69 -6.61
N ASP A 8 -17.72 6.22 -6.72
CA ASP A 8 -16.54 5.52 -7.27
C ASP A 8 -15.41 5.26 -6.28
N GLY A 9 -15.61 5.48 -4.99
CA GLY A 9 -14.62 5.08 -3.98
C GLY A 9 -13.83 6.23 -3.37
N ARG A 10 -14.04 7.45 -3.87
CA ARG A 10 -13.07 8.53 -3.72
C ARG A 10 -13.71 9.76 -3.08
N ILE A 11 -12.90 10.56 -2.40
CA ILE A 11 -13.33 11.82 -1.80
C ILE A 11 -13.39 12.88 -2.89
N ASP A 12 -14.55 13.50 -3.09
CA ASP A 12 -14.66 14.70 -3.92
C ASP A 12 -14.03 15.89 -3.20
N VAL A 13 -12.97 16.41 -3.81
CA VAL A 13 -12.19 17.54 -3.32
C VAL A 13 -12.53 18.75 -4.16
N SER A 14 -13.34 19.64 -3.59
CA SER A 14 -13.55 20.98 -4.14
C SER A 14 -12.44 21.90 -3.67
N LEU A 15 -11.61 22.38 -4.60
CA LEU A 15 -10.49 23.27 -4.32
C LEU A 15 -10.95 24.64 -3.79
N ASP A 16 -12.18 25.05 -4.10
CA ASP A 16 -12.81 26.27 -3.59
C ASP A 16 -13.30 26.14 -2.15
N SER A 17 -13.27 24.94 -1.56
CA SER A 17 -13.67 24.74 -0.17
C SER A 17 -12.72 25.44 0.80
N THR A 18 -13.28 26.01 1.88
CA THR A 18 -12.52 26.67 2.94
C THR A 18 -11.48 25.75 3.57
N LEU A 19 -11.78 24.44 3.63
CA LEU A 19 -10.85 23.42 4.11
C LEU A 19 -9.64 23.28 3.18
N CYS A 20 -9.84 23.16 1.87
CA CYS A 20 -8.75 23.08 0.89
C CYS A 20 -7.91 24.35 0.86
N GLN A 21 -8.53 25.53 0.89
CA GLN A 21 -7.83 26.82 0.96
C GLN A 21 -7.02 26.97 2.26
N THR A 22 -7.51 26.43 3.37
CA THR A 22 -6.77 26.46 4.65
C THR A 22 -5.59 25.49 4.62
N LEU A 23 -5.79 24.27 4.13
CA LEU A 23 -4.72 23.27 3.99
C LEU A 23 -3.62 23.72 3.01
N ALA A 24 -4.00 24.39 1.92
CA ALA A 24 -3.06 24.93 0.93
C ALA A 24 -2.07 25.95 1.53
N ARG A 25 -2.46 26.69 2.58
CA ARG A 25 -1.58 27.63 3.29
C ARG A 25 -0.46 26.96 4.08
N PHE A 26 -0.57 25.66 4.34
CA PHE A 26 0.44 24.89 5.07
C PHE A 26 1.36 24.09 4.13
N ILE A 27 1.25 24.28 2.81
CA ILE A 27 2.17 23.71 1.84
C ILE A 27 3.47 24.53 1.91
N PRO A 28 4.64 23.88 2.08
CA PRO A 28 5.91 24.58 2.06
C PRO A 28 6.11 25.28 0.70
N ASP A 29 6.36 26.59 0.75
CA ASP A 29 6.77 27.35 -0.42
C ASP A 29 8.12 26.82 -0.90
N SER A 30 8.18 26.34 -2.14
CA SER A 30 9.39 25.83 -2.81
C SER A 30 10.60 26.79 -2.80
N LYS A 31 10.42 28.03 -2.35
CA LYS A 31 11.46 29.05 -2.18
C LYS A 31 12.21 28.97 -0.84
N THR A 32 11.78 28.14 0.12
CA THR A 32 12.36 28.15 1.48
C THR A 32 13.30 26.98 1.82
N SER A 33 13.60 26.09 0.87
CA SER A 33 14.56 24.99 1.05
C SER A 33 15.75 25.02 0.09
N SER A 34 16.02 26.16 -0.57
CA SER A 34 17.00 26.27 -1.65
C SER A 34 18.27 27.06 -1.30
N SER A 35 18.69 27.14 -0.03
CA SER A 35 19.90 27.90 0.32
C SER A 35 21.24 27.18 0.08
N ASP A 36 21.26 25.90 -0.33
CA ASP A 36 22.53 25.15 -0.49
C ASP A 36 22.65 24.30 -1.79
N LEU A 37 22.06 24.70 -2.92
CA LEU A 37 22.29 24.04 -4.21
C LEU A 37 22.61 25.05 -5.32
N PRO A 38 23.59 24.77 -6.21
CA PRO A 38 24.00 25.71 -7.26
C PRO A 38 22.88 25.90 -8.29
N ALA A 39 22.71 27.16 -8.69
CA ALA A 39 21.65 27.65 -9.55
C ALA A 39 21.63 26.94 -10.92
N TYR A 40 20.53 26.25 -11.22
CA TYR A 40 20.09 26.01 -12.58
C TYR A 40 18.92 26.94 -12.89
N SER A 41 19.06 27.67 -13.99
CA SER A 41 18.15 28.70 -14.48
C SER A 41 16.75 28.13 -14.73
N LEU A 42 15.73 28.83 -14.23
CA LEU A 42 14.31 28.56 -14.47
C LEU A 42 13.95 29.05 -15.88
N GLU A 43 13.50 28.15 -16.75
CA GLU A 43 12.76 28.50 -17.97
C GLU A 43 11.24 28.38 -17.73
N GLU A 44 10.47 29.25 -18.41
CA GLU A 44 9.02 29.43 -18.30
C GLU A 44 8.18 28.22 -18.76
N PRO A 45 6.90 28.11 -18.34
CA PRO A 45 6.12 26.88 -18.47
C PRO A 45 5.63 26.64 -19.91
N ASP A 46 6.06 25.51 -20.49
CA ASP A 46 5.65 25.03 -21.81
C ASP A 46 4.22 24.43 -21.78
N GLN A 47 3.35 24.93 -22.66
CA GLN A 47 1.97 24.49 -22.87
C GLN A 47 1.89 23.30 -23.84
N THR A 48 2.64 22.23 -23.61
CA THR A 48 2.61 21.04 -24.48
C THR A 48 1.72 19.92 -23.93
N PRO A 49 0.99 19.19 -24.81
CA PRO A 49 0.24 17.98 -24.43
C PRO A 49 1.20 16.94 -23.79
N PRO A 50 0.70 15.97 -22.99
CA PRO A 50 1.56 15.07 -22.22
C PRO A 50 2.58 14.42 -23.13
N THR A 51 3.83 14.84 -22.98
CA THR A 51 4.95 14.33 -23.76
C THR A 51 5.17 12.87 -23.38
N PRO A 52 5.51 12.01 -24.36
CA PRO A 52 5.86 10.63 -24.07
C PRO A 52 6.99 10.61 -23.03
N PRO A 53 6.99 9.61 -22.12
CA PRO A 53 7.99 9.53 -21.07
C PRO A 53 9.39 9.60 -21.70
N PRO A 54 10.34 10.32 -21.07
CA PRO A 54 11.68 10.50 -21.62
C PRO A 54 12.32 9.15 -21.94
N ASN A 55 13.20 9.14 -22.95
CA ASN A 55 13.95 7.94 -23.32
C ASN A 55 14.64 7.36 -22.09
N TYR A 56 14.26 6.12 -21.76
CA TYR A 56 14.76 5.38 -20.63
C TYR A 56 16.22 5.00 -20.87
N SER A 57 17.13 5.59 -20.11
CA SER A 57 18.46 5.03 -19.90
C SER A 57 18.45 4.32 -18.55
N PRO A 58 18.74 3.00 -18.47
CA PRO A 58 18.89 2.29 -17.21
C PRO A 58 19.86 3.00 -16.24
N ALA A 59 20.82 3.76 -16.77
CA ALA A 59 21.82 4.49 -16.00
C ALA A 59 21.31 5.77 -15.31
N ALA A 60 20.18 6.35 -15.75
CA ALA A 60 19.74 7.68 -15.27
C ALA A 60 19.10 7.66 -13.87
N PHE A 61 18.67 6.50 -13.37
CA PHE A 61 18.22 6.30 -11.99
C PHE A 61 19.30 5.69 -11.08
N SER A 62 20.49 5.44 -11.64
CA SER A 62 21.63 4.86 -10.93
C SER A 62 22.79 5.85 -10.91
N SER A 63 22.65 6.95 -10.17
CA SER A 63 23.85 7.67 -9.72
C SER A 63 24.66 6.85 -8.70
N LYS A 64 24.10 5.75 -8.19
CA LYS A 64 24.87 4.70 -7.51
C LYS A 64 25.38 3.71 -8.57
N PRO A 65 26.69 3.49 -8.73
CA PRO A 65 27.17 2.34 -9.51
C PRO A 65 26.56 1.05 -8.94
N GLU A 66 26.34 0.05 -9.79
CA GLU A 66 26.07 -1.34 -9.36
C GLU A 66 27.19 -1.74 -8.41
N ARG A 67 27.00 -1.52 -7.10
CA ARG A 67 27.90 -2.07 -6.10
C ARG A 67 27.64 -3.58 -6.13
N PRO A 68 28.68 -4.42 -6.09
CA PRO A 68 28.48 -5.82 -5.72
C PRO A 68 27.64 -5.81 -4.45
N ALA A 69 26.50 -6.52 -4.43
CA ALA A 69 25.61 -6.53 -3.29
C ALA A 69 26.45 -6.88 -2.05
N GLU A 70 26.77 -5.87 -1.23
CA GLU A 70 27.46 -6.10 0.03
C GLU A 70 26.53 -6.99 0.82
N LYS A 71 26.97 -8.22 1.06
CA LYS A 71 26.14 -9.22 1.72
C LYS A 71 25.72 -8.66 3.07
N TRP A 72 24.43 -8.43 3.26
CA TRP A 72 23.89 -7.98 4.53
C TRP A 72 24.28 -8.99 5.62
N THR A 73 24.85 -8.50 6.72
CA THR A 73 25.48 -9.37 7.73
C THR A 73 24.64 -9.56 8.99
N VAL A 74 23.74 -8.63 9.31
CA VAL A 74 22.98 -8.64 10.57
C VAL A 74 21.66 -9.38 10.40
N GLN A 75 21.51 -10.54 11.01
CA GLN A 75 20.25 -11.29 10.96
C GLN A 75 19.18 -10.63 11.86
N LEU A 76 18.26 -9.88 11.25
CA LEU A 76 17.13 -9.23 11.93
C LEU A 76 15.90 -10.15 11.98
N ASN A 77 15.11 -10.02 13.06
CA ASN A 77 13.70 -10.40 13.08
C ASN A 77 12.87 -9.27 12.46
N ILE A 78 12.26 -9.51 11.30
CA ILE A 78 11.45 -8.51 10.59
C ILE A 78 9.99 -8.94 10.65
N VAL A 79 9.14 -8.04 11.12
CA VAL A 79 7.69 -8.19 10.97
C VAL A 79 7.19 -7.36 9.81
N ILE A 80 6.42 -7.98 8.93
CA ILE A 80 5.76 -7.35 7.78
C ILE A 80 4.26 -7.26 8.08
N GLN A 81 3.75 -6.06 8.32
CA GLN A 81 2.34 -5.81 8.65
C GLN A 81 1.56 -5.38 7.41
N VAL A 82 0.62 -6.21 6.98
CA VAL A 82 -0.18 -5.93 5.78
C VAL A 82 -1.66 -6.07 6.08
N VAL A 83 -2.40 -4.96 5.90
CA VAL A 83 -3.86 -4.94 5.91
C VAL A 83 -4.37 -4.74 4.49
N GLY A 84 -5.23 -5.64 4.01
CA GLY A 84 -5.77 -5.55 2.66
C GLY A 84 -6.22 -6.88 2.08
N SER A 85 -6.52 -6.85 0.80
CA SER A 85 -6.93 -8.00 0.01
C SER A 85 -5.74 -8.91 -0.33
N ARG A 86 -6.01 -9.99 -1.08
CA ARG A 86 -4.93 -10.83 -1.63
C ARG A 86 -3.96 -10.04 -2.51
N GLY A 87 -4.44 -9.01 -3.21
CA GLY A 87 -3.60 -8.13 -4.04
C GLY A 87 -2.61 -7.32 -3.23
N ASP A 88 -2.92 -7.04 -1.96
CA ASP A 88 -2.04 -6.35 -1.02
C ASP A 88 -1.06 -7.33 -0.37
N VAL A 89 -1.50 -8.54 0.00
CA VAL A 89 -0.66 -9.52 0.72
C VAL A 89 0.34 -10.23 -0.20
N GLN A 90 -0.05 -10.59 -1.42
CA GLN A 90 0.77 -11.39 -2.33
C GLN A 90 2.15 -10.75 -2.65
N PRO A 91 2.26 -9.43 -2.92
CA PRO A 91 3.55 -8.75 -3.06
C PRO A 91 4.50 -8.97 -1.88
N PHE A 92 3.98 -8.91 -0.65
CA PHE A 92 4.79 -9.02 0.56
C PHE A 92 5.23 -10.45 0.89
N VAL A 93 4.55 -11.45 0.33
CA VAL A 93 5.07 -12.83 0.35
C VAL A 93 6.36 -12.92 -0.47
N ALA A 94 6.40 -12.32 -1.65
CA ALA A 94 7.62 -12.28 -2.46
C ALA A 94 8.74 -11.51 -1.75
N LEU A 95 8.42 -10.34 -1.16
CA LEU A 95 9.36 -9.57 -0.34
C LEU A 95 9.90 -10.38 0.85
N GLY A 96 9.02 -11.08 1.57
CA GLY A 96 9.41 -11.88 2.72
C GLY A 96 10.39 -12.98 2.35
N ASN A 97 10.17 -13.65 1.22
CA ASN A 97 11.08 -14.69 0.73
C ASN A 97 12.46 -14.13 0.35
N GLU A 98 12.51 -12.95 -0.27
CA GLU A 98 13.77 -12.27 -0.59
C GLU A 98 14.50 -11.81 0.68
N LEU A 99 13.78 -11.34 1.70
CA LEU A 99 14.34 -11.01 3.01
C LEU A 99 14.89 -12.26 3.72
N GLN A 100 14.21 -13.41 3.63
CA GLN A 100 14.74 -14.68 4.13
C GLN A 100 16.01 -15.10 3.37
N ALA A 101 16.05 -14.92 2.04
CA ALA A 101 17.23 -15.18 1.23
C ALA A 101 18.41 -14.26 1.61
N ALA A 102 18.11 -13.03 2.06
CA ALA A 102 19.09 -12.10 2.63
C ALA A 102 19.51 -12.45 4.08
N GLY A 103 18.95 -13.51 4.67
CA GLY A 103 19.34 -14.06 5.97
C GLY A 103 18.48 -13.63 7.15
N HIS A 104 17.38 -12.91 6.92
CA HIS A 104 16.47 -12.47 7.98
C HIS A 104 15.51 -13.56 8.44
N ARG A 105 15.03 -13.45 9.69
CA ARG A 105 13.84 -14.18 10.15
C ARG A 105 12.63 -13.30 9.89
N VAL A 106 11.68 -13.79 9.10
CA VAL A 106 10.57 -12.98 8.60
C VAL A 106 9.23 -13.54 9.05
N ARG A 107 8.43 -12.66 9.64
CA ARG A 107 7.05 -12.89 10.01
C ARG A 107 6.14 -11.97 9.21
N LEU A 108 5.13 -12.53 8.55
CA LEU A 108 4.09 -11.76 7.88
C LEU A 108 2.81 -11.76 8.73
N ALA A 109 2.42 -10.57 9.16
CA ALA A 109 1.26 -10.32 9.99
C ALA A 109 0.12 -9.75 9.13
N THR A 110 -0.96 -10.53 8.97
CA THR A 110 -2.12 -10.15 8.15
C THR A 110 -3.38 -10.87 8.61
N HIS A 111 -4.47 -10.74 7.85
CA HIS A 111 -5.76 -11.35 8.17
C HIS A 111 -5.68 -12.88 8.21
N ASN A 112 -6.45 -13.49 9.13
CA ASN A 112 -6.45 -14.94 9.39
C ASN A 112 -6.71 -15.79 8.14
N VAL A 113 -7.48 -15.28 7.17
CA VAL A 113 -7.79 -15.98 5.92
C VAL A 113 -6.56 -16.27 5.05
N PHE A 114 -5.44 -15.59 5.28
CA PHE A 114 -4.20 -15.77 4.52
C PHE A 114 -3.17 -16.67 5.21
N ASP A 115 -3.48 -17.25 6.37
CA ASP A 115 -2.55 -18.10 7.14
C ASP A 115 -1.91 -19.19 6.26
N ASP A 116 -2.75 -20.06 5.67
CA ASP A 116 -2.30 -21.14 4.78
C ASP A 116 -1.48 -20.62 3.60
N PHE A 117 -1.84 -19.46 3.04
CA PHE A 117 -1.16 -18.89 1.88
C PHE A 117 0.26 -18.44 2.23
N VAL A 118 0.42 -17.79 3.39
CA VAL A 118 1.71 -17.30 3.90
C VAL A 118 2.61 -18.46 4.32
N ARG A 119 2.08 -19.42 5.10
CA ARG A 119 2.87 -20.56 5.56
C ARG A 119 3.32 -21.48 4.44
N LYS A 120 2.47 -21.72 3.43
CA LYS A 120 2.87 -22.50 2.23
C LYS A 120 4.00 -21.84 1.44
N ALA A 121 4.20 -20.53 1.60
CA ALA A 121 5.32 -19.81 1.00
C ALA A 121 6.61 -19.88 1.83
N GLY A 122 6.58 -20.47 3.03
CA GLY A 122 7.76 -20.63 3.92
C GLY A 122 7.96 -19.51 4.95
N LEU A 123 6.99 -18.61 5.10
CA LEU A 123 7.06 -17.49 6.04
C LEU A 123 6.37 -17.81 7.38
N GLU A 124 6.85 -17.22 8.48
CA GLU A 124 6.10 -17.21 9.73
C GLU A 124 4.84 -16.34 9.57
N PHE A 125 3.75 -16.74 10.22
CA PHE A 125 2.47 -16.05 10.14
C PHE A 125 1.98 -15.64 11.53
N TYR A 126 1.45 -14.41 11.63
CA TYR A 126 0.76 -13.92 12.81
C TYR A 126 -0.61 -13.30 12.44
N PRO A 127 -1.72 -13.73 13.08
CA PRO A 127 -3.04 -13.19 12.79
C PRO A 127 -3.22 -11.81 13.43
N ILE A 128 -3.54 -10.79 12.62
CA ILE A 128 -3.90 -9.46 13.15
C ILE A 128 -5.41 -9.25 13.29
N GLY A 129 -6.20 -10.27 12.95
CA GLY A 129 -7.65 -10.16 12.91
C GLY A 129 -8.17 -9.32 11.74
N GLY A 130 -9.44 -8.93 11.83
CA GLY A 130 -10.17 -8.31 10.73
C GLY A 130 -10.46 -9.27 9.57
N ASP A 131 -11.46 -8.93 8.76
CA ASP A 131 -11.83 -9.69 7.57
C ASP A 131 -11.70 -8.80 6.32
N PRO A 132 -10.82 -9.16 5.37
CA PRO A 132 -10.62 -8.38 4.15
C PRO A 132 -11.87 -8.35 3.27
N ALA A 133 -12.70 -9.40 3.28
CA ALA A 133 -13.97 -9.41 2.57
C ALA A 133 -14.96 -8.42 3.20
N GLU A 134 -15.03 -8.34 4.53
CA GLU A 134 -15.85 -7.32 5.20
C GLU A 134 -15.32 -5.90 4.93
N LEU A 135 -14.00 -5.70 4.90
CA LEU A 135 -13.36 -4.42 4.56
C LEU A 135 -13.69 -3.99 3.13
N MET A 136 -13.50 -4.88 2.15
CA MET A 136 -13.82 -4.62 0.74
C MET A 136 -15.31 -4.40 0.52
N ALA A 137 -16.18 -5.23 1.12
CA ALA A 137 -17.63 -5.07 1.01
C ALA A 137 -18.09 -3.71 1.56
N TYR A 138 -17.45 -3.22 2.61
CA TYR A 138 -17.72 -1.86 3.12
C TYR A 138 -17.26 -0.79 2.14
N MET A 139 -16.05 -0.89 1.58
CA MET A 139 -15.55 0.06 0.57
C MET A 139 -16.40 0.06 -0.70
N VAL A 140 -16.97 -1.08 -1.09
CA VAL A 140 -17.91 -1.16 -2.22
C VAL A 140 -19.26 -0.49 -1.87
N LYS A 141 -19.78 -0.70 -0.65
CA LYS A 141 -21.04 -0.09 -0.18
C LYS A 141 -20.93 1.38 0.17
N ASN A 142 -19.75 1.82 0.63
CA ASN A 142 -19.42 3.18 1.00
C ASN A 142 -18.16 3.54 0.25
N PRO A 143 -18.31 3.94 -1.02
CA PRO A 143 -17.17 4.22 -1.86
C PRO A 143 -16.29 5.32 -1.25
N GLY A 144 -16.88 6.44 -0.82
CA GLY A 144 -16.10 7.52 -0.18
C GLY A 144 -15.66 7.23 1.27
N LEU A 145 -14.65 7.98 1.74
CA LEU A 145 -14.21 7.99 3.15
C LEU A 145 -15.25 8.60 4.11
N ILE A 146 -16.28 9.29 3.60
CA ILE A 146 -17.42 9.76 4.39
C ILE A 146 -18.48 8.65 4.43
N PRO A 147 -18.81 8.10 5.61
CA PRO A 147 -19.82 7.06 5.74
C PRO A 147 -21.19 7.53 5.23
N SER A 148 -21.95 6.64 4.59
CA SER A 148 -23.34 6.95 4.24
C SER A 148 -24.22 7.11 5.50
N MET A 149 -25.29 7.91 5.40
CA MET A 149 -26.29 8.07 6.47
C MET A 149 -26.94 6.74 6.88
N GLU A 150 -27.03 5.76 5.96
CA GLU A 150 -27.51 4.41 6.25
C GLU A 150 -26.49 3.61 7.06
N SER A 151 -25.19 3.66 6.71
CA SER A 151 -24.12 3.04 7.49
C SER A 151 -23.94 3.65 8.88
N LEU A 152 -24.23 4.96 9.04
CA LEU A 152 -24.28 5.64 10.34
C LEU A 152 -25.39 5.10 11.24
N ARG A 153 -26.56 4.75 10.68
CA ARG A 153 -27.72 4.24 11.42
C ARG A 153 -27.66 2.73 11.69
N GLY A 154 -26.92 1.98 10.87
CA GLY A 154 -26.81 0.52 10.94
C GLY A 154 -25.80 -0.03 11.96
N GLY A 155 -25.03 0.82 12.65
CA GLY A 155 -23.98 0.37 13.58
C GLY A 155 -22.71 -0.17 12.92
N ASP A 156 -22.62 -0.10 11.59
CA ASP A 156 -21.47 -0.55 10.80
C ASP A 156 -20.18 0.17 11.22
N ILE A 157 -20.27 1.47 11.54
CA ILE A 157 -19.11 2.28 11.93
C ILE A 157 -18.51 1.79 13.25
N GLN A 158 -19.33 1.49 14.26
CA GLN A 158 -18.85 0.97 15.54
C GLN A 158 -18.21 -0.41 15.36
N LYS A 159 -18.81 -1.29 14.55
CA LYS A 159 -18.22 -2.60 14.20
C LYS A 159 -16.86 -2.41 13.53
N LYS A 160 -16.74 -1.47 12.57
CA LYS A 160 -15.48 -1.17 11.87
C LYS A 160 -14.42 -0.56 12.78
N ARG A 161 -14.78 0.37 13.66
CA ARG A 161 -13.85 0.93 14.64
C ARG A 161 -13.32 -0.13 15.60
N LYS A 162 -14.17 -1.06 16.04
CA LYS A 162 -13.75 -2.23 16.85
C LYS A 162 -12.81 -3.15 16.08
N MET A 163 -13.08 -3.37 14.80
CA MET A 163 -12.20 -4.15 13.92
C MET A 163 -10.85 -3.47 13.74
N VAL A 164 -10.80 -2.15 13.53
CA VAL A 164 -9.53 -1.40 13.49
C VAL A 164 -8.78 -1.53 14.81
N ALA A 165 -9.44 -1.38 15.97
CA ALA A 165 -8.80 -1.59 17.27
C ALA A 165 -8.22 -3.01 17.42
N THR A 166 -8.91 -4.03 16.88
CA THR A 166 -8.42 -5.42 16.85
C THR A 166 -7.17 -5.55 15.98
N ILE A 167 -7.16 -4.89 14.81
CA ILE A 167 -6.01 -4.85 13.90
C ILE A 167 -4.82 -4.14 14.54
N LEU A 168 -5.04 -2.99 15.21
CA LEU A 168 -3.99 -2.26 15.91
C LEU A 168 -3.33 -3.15 16.98
N GLU A 169 -4.15 -3.80 17.82
CA GLU A 169 -3.65 -4.72 18.84
C GLU A 169 -2.93 -5.93 18.23
N GLY A 170 -3.50 -6.54 17.19
CA GLY A 170 -2.88 -7.66 16.49
C GLY A 170 -1.53 -7.29 15.85
N CYS A 171 -1.43 -6.09 15.28
CA CYS A 171 -0.15 -5.54 14.78
C CYS A 171 0.86 -5.37 15.91
N TRP A 172 0.47 -4.84 17.08
CA TRP A 172 1.38 -4.75 18.22
C TRP A 172 1.88 -6.12 18.68
N GLN A 173 0.96 -7.05 18.91
CA GLN A 173 1.29 -8.40 19.35
C GLN A 173 2.18 -9.13 18.35
N SER A 174 1.96 -8.92 17.04
CA SER A 174 2.81 -9.51 16.00
C SER A 174 4.30 -9.15 16.13
N CYS A 175 4.60 -8.00 16.77
CA CYS A 175 5.96 -7.55 16.99
C CYS A 175 6.65 -8.21 18.19
N ILE A 176 5.91 -8.72 19.19
CA ILE A 176 6.47 -9.09 20.50
C ILE A 176 6.08 -10.49 20.99
N GLU A 177 5.01 -11.07 20.46
CA GLU A 177 4.54 -12.39 20.86
C GLU A 177 5.33 -13.51 20.16
N PRO A 178 5.50 -14.69 20.79
CA PRO A 178 6.13 -15.85 20.18
C PRO A 178 5.45 -16.29 18.88
N ASP A 179 6.12 -17.12 18.08
CA ASP A 179 5.47 -17.77 16.95
C ASP A 179 4.31 -18.65 17.43
N VAL A 180 3.15 -18.50 16.79
CA VAL A 180 1.90 -19.13 17.20
C VAL A 180 1.97 -20.67 17.13
N MET A 181 2.82 -21.23 16.25
CA MET A 181 2.94 -22.68 16.05
C MET A 181 4.11 -23.28 16.81
N THR A 182 5.28 -22.65 16.76
CA THR A 182 6.51 -23.20 17.35
C THR A 182 6.71 -22.77 18.80
N GLY A 183 6.06 -21.68 19.24
CA GLY A 183 6.31 -21.05 20.53
C GLY A 183 7.68 -20.36 20.62
N GLU A 184 8.43 -20.26 19.52
CA GLU A 184 9.73 -19.61 19.52
C GLU A 184 9.57 -18.11 19.77
N PRO A 185 10.29 -17.52 20.75
CA PRO A 185 10.21 -16.10 21.03
C PRO A 185 10.51 -15.25 19.80
N PHE A 186 9.73 -14.20 19.59
CA PHE A 186 9.93 -13.25 18.50
C PHE A 186 9.78 -11.84 19.04
N VAL A 187 10.82 -11.03 18.81
CA VAL A 187 10.78 -9.59 19.06
C VAL A 187 11.36 -8.92 17.84
N ALA A 188 10.55 -8.09 17.19
CA ALA A 188 10.92 -7.39 15.97
C ALA A 188 12.11 -6.47 16.19
N ASP A 189 13.11 -6.56 15.31
CA ASP A 189 14.24 -5.63 15.24
C ASP A 189 14.00 -4.55 14.16
N ALA A 190 13.02 -4.74 13.28
CA ALA A 190 12.52 -3.78 12.30
C ALA A 190 11.08 -4.11 11.86
N ILE A 191 10.35 -3.10 11.38
CA ILE A 191 8.97 -3.21 10.89
C ILE A 191 8.91 -2.77 9.42
N ILE A 192 8.29 -3.59 8.58
CA ILE A 192 7.82 -3.19 7.25
C ILE A 192 6.30 -3.18 7.29
N ALA A 193 5.65 -2.16 6.75
CA ALA A 193 4.19 -2.11 6.78
C ALA A 193 3.59 -1.42 5.55
N ASN A 194 2.33 -1.73 5.24
CA ASN A 194 1.55 -0.89 4.34
C ASN A 194 0.76 0.19 5.13
N PRO A 195 0.49 1.37 4.53
CA PRO A 195 -0.23 2.44 5.23
C PRO A 195 -1.60 2.05 5.82
N PRO A 196 -2.43 1.20 5.16
CA PRO A 196 -3.70 0.75 5.72
C PRO A 196 -3.64 0.00 7.06
N SER A 197 -2.45 -0.39 7.54
CA SER A 197 -2.29 -1.02 8.85
C SER A 197 -2.49 -0.05 10.03
N PHE A 198 -2.25 1.25 9.86
CA PHE A 198 -2.33 2.34 10.85
C PHE A 198 -1.47 2.17 12.14
N ALA A 199 -1.07 0.96 12.51
CA ALA A 199 -0.30 0.66 13.72
C ALA A 199 1.19 0.99 13.58
N HIS A 200 1.69 0.99 12.34
CA HIS A 200 3.10 0.98 11.97
C HIS A 200 4.00 1.98 12.75
N VAL A 201 3.73 3.29 12.67
CA VAL A 201 4.54 4.34 13.33
C VAL A 201 4.52 4.17 14.85
N HIS A 202 3.39 3.73 15.39
CA HIS A 202 3.17 3.61 16.83
C HIS A 202 3.86 2.36 17.40
N CYS A 203 3.80 1.22 16.71
CA CYS A 203 4.57 0.03 17.05
C CYS A 203 6.08 0.30 17.00
N ALA A 204 6.53 0.99 15.94
CA ALA A 204 7.94 1.37 15.79
C ALA A 204 8.39 2.34 16.89
N GLN A 205 7.51 3.29 17.28
CA GLN A 205 7.76 4.19 18.40
C GLN A 205 7.89 3.44 19.72
N ALA A 206 6.97 2.52 20.04
CA ALA A 206 6.98 1.76 21.28
C ALA A 206 8.22 0.86 21.42
N LEU A 207 8.72 0.31 20.31
CA LEU A 207 9.91 -0.55 20.30
C LEU A 207 11.23 0.20 20.10
N GLY A 208 11.19 1.44 19.61
CA GLY A 208 12.39 2.18 19.20
C GLY A 208 13.15 1.52 18.04
N VAL A 209 12.44 0.89 17.10
CA VAL A 209 13.01 0.16 15.96
C VAL A 209 12.72 0.85 14.61
N PRO A 210 13.49 0.56 13.55
CA PRO A 210 13.26 1.13 12.23
C PRO A 210 11.89 0.72 11.65
N LEU A 211 11.26 1.68 10.96
CA LEU A 211 10.03 1.47 10.19
C LEU A 211 10.29 1.78 8.72
N HIS A 212 9.80 0.93 7.83
CA HIS A 212 9.78 1.17 6.39
C HIS A 212 8.38 0.91 5.84
N LEU A 213 7.78 1.89 5.16
CA LEU A 213 6.49 1.70 4.51
C LEU A 213 6.68 1.20 3.08
N MET A 214 5.96 0.16 2.69
CA MET A 214 5.92 -0.26 1.29
C MET A 214 4.49 -0.32 0.80
N PHE A 215 4.25 0.10 -0.45
CA PHE A 215 2.89 0.08 -0.96
C PHE A 215 2.80 0.01 -2.47
N THR A 216 1.66 -0.47 -2.95
CA THR A 216 1.39 -0.66 -4.38
C THR A 216 0.83 0.58 -5.03
N MET A 217 0.23 1.53 -4.30
CA MET A 217 -0.34 2.76 -4.85
C MET A 217 0.23 3.99 -4.14
N PRO A 218 0.25 5.17 -4.79
CA PRO A 218 0.80 6.36 -4.17
C PRO A 218 0.08 6.77 -2.89
N TRP A 219 0.87 7.10 -1.87
CA TRP A 219 0.39 7.52 -0.55
C TRP A 219 1.15 8.74 0.01
N THR A 220 2.18 9.19 -0.70
CA THR A 220 3.06 10.31 -0.31
C THR A 220 2.81 11.50 -1.21
N SER A 221 2.64 12.66 -0.59
CA SER A 221 2.33 13.94 -1.24
C SER A 221 3.26 14.23 -2.43
N THR A 222 2.67 14.59 -3.58
CA THR A 222 3.38 15.04 -4.79
C THR A 222 2.50 15.95 -5.62
N LYS A 223 3.12 16.84 -6.39
CA LYS A 223 2.47 17.66 -7.40
C LYS A 223 2.16 16.90 -8.70
N LYS A 224 2.71 15.70 -8.89
CA LYS A 224 2.63 15.00 -10.19
C LYS A 224 1.28 14.36 -10.48
N PHE A 225 0.63 13.79 -9.47
CA PHE A 225 -0.68 13.13 -9.58
C PHE A 225 -1.40 13.19 -8.23
N SER A 226 -2.73 13.17 -8.25
CA SER A 226 -3.54 13.23 -7.04
C SER A 226 -3.47 11.94 -6.23
N HIS A 227 -3.86 12.04 -4.95
CA HIS A 227 -4.04 10.88 -4.10
C HIS A 227 -5.06 9.93 -4.75
N PRO A 228 -4.75 8.62 -4.89
CA PRO A 228 -5.63 7.67 -5.58
C PRO A 228 -7.06 7.62 -5.00
N LEU A 229 -7.22 7.86 -3.70
CA LEU A 229 -8.53 7.93 -3.02
C LEU A 229 -9.26 9.28 -3.12
N ALA A 230 -8.80 10.24 -3.94
CA ALA A 230 -9.40 11.57 -4.06
C ALA A 230 -9.77 11.90 -5.51
N ASN A 231 -11.01 12.31 -5.73
CA ASN A 231 -11.48 12.96 -6.96
C ASN A 231 -11.27 14.46 -6.83
N LEU A 232 -10.48 15.05 -7.72
CA LEU A 232 -10.29 16.50 -7.75
C LEU A 232 -11.28 17.11 -8.74
N ASP A 233 -12.12 18.04 -8.28
CA ASP A 233 -12.85 18.94 -9.17
C ASP A 233 -12.06 20.25 -9.27
N ILE A 234 -11.36 20.41 -10.40
CA ILE A 234 -10.50 21.58 -10.68
C ILE A 234 -11.31 22.68 -11.39
N GLY A 235 -12.59 22.44 -11.73
CA GLY A 235 -13.41 23.34 -12.54
C GLY A 235 -13.48 24.77 -11.99
N GLY A 236 -12.91 25.72 -12.73
CA GLY A 236 -13.08 27.17 -12.49
C GLY A 236 -12.25 27.79 -11.34
N SER A 237 -11.57 26.99 -10.53
CA SER A 237 -10.89 27.45 -9.30
C SER A 237 -9.60 28.26 -9.53
N GLY A 238 -9.02 28.23 -10.73
CA GLY A 238 -7.75 28.91 -11.04
C GLY A 238 -6.53 28.39 -10.26
N VAL A 239 -6.68 27.31 -9.49
CA VAL A 239 -5.61 26.69 -8.70
C VAL A 239 -4.73 25.85 -9.61
N ASP A 240 -3.41 25.94 -9.43
CA ASP A 240 -2.44 25.11 -10.14
C ASP A 240 -2.74 23.60 -9.92
N PRO A 241 -2.89 22.80 -10.99
CA PRO A 241 -3.17 21.36 -10.86
C PRO A 241 -2.14 20.60 -10.01
N GLY A 242 -0.88 21.05 -10.00
CA GLY A 242 0.16 20.46 -9.15
C GLY A 242 -0.10 20.72 -7.66
N ILE A 243 -0.51 21.92 -7.30
CA ILE A 243 -0.94 22.24 -5.94
C ILE A 243 -2.18 21.41 -5.55
N ALA A 244 -3.16 21.28 -6.46
CA ALA A 244 -4.34 20.47 -6.22
C ALA A 244 -4.01 18.99 -5.93
N ASN A 245 -3.08 18.42 -6.71
CA ASN A 245 -2.55 17.09 -6.48
C ASN A 245 -1.93 16.97 -5.08
N TYR A 246 -1.05 17.90 -4.70
CA TYR A 246 -0.39 17.87 -3.39
C TYR A 246 -1.40 17.98 -2.22
N VAL A 247 -2.39 18.89 -2.31
CA VAL A 247 -3.43 19.08 -1.30
C VAL A 247 -4.26 17.82 -1.09
N SER A 248 -4.52 17.05 -2.15
CA SER A 248 -5.37 15.86 -2.07
C SER A 248 -4.85 14.81 -1.06
N TYR A 249 -3.53 14.68 -0.89
CA TYR A 249 -2.92 13.79 0.09
C TYR A 249 -3.21 14.24 1.52
N GLY A 250 -2.98 15.52 1.81
CA GLY A 250 -3.24 16.10 3.12
C GLY A 250 -4.72 16.01 3.52
N LEU A 251 -5.64 16.14 2.56
CA LEU A 251 -7.07 15.99 2.82
C LEU A 251 -7.45 14.54 3.18
N VAL A 252 -6.96 13.57 2.39
CA VAL A 252 -7.26 12.14 2.61
C VAL A 252 -6.73 11.69 3.98
N GLU A 253 -5.48 12.05 4.29
CA GLU A 253 -4.88 11.77 5.60
C GLU A 253 -5.64 12.47 6.74
N TRP A 254 -6.04 13.73 6.54
CA TRP A 254 -6.81 14.45 7.55
C TRP A 254 -8.14 13.78 7.85
N MET A 255 -8.89 13.38 6.82
CA MET A 255 -10.15 12.66 6.98
C MET A 255 -9.98 11.30 7.63
N THR A 256 -8.92 10.58 7.26
CA THR A 256 -8.56 9.29 7.86
C THR A 256 -8.29 9.46 9.36
N TRP A 257 -7.50 10.47 9.74
CA TRP A 257 -7.20 10.77 11.14
C TRP A 257 -8.43 11.25 11.92
N GLN A 258 -9.35 12.02 11.32
CA GLN A 258 -10.61 12.38 12.00
C GLN A 258 -11.46 11.15 12.32
N GLY A 259 -11.46 10.13 11.45
CA GLY A 259 -12.27 8.93 11.64
C GLY A 259 -11.68 7.91 12.61
N LEU A 260 -10.36 7.85 12.74
CA LEU A 260 -9.64 6.79 13.45
C LEU A 260 -8.68 7.27 14.54
N GLY A 261 -8.33 8.56 14.59
CA GLY A 261 -7.28 9.08 15.46
C GLY A 261 -7.59 8.90 16.96
N ASP A 262 -8.87 8.89 17.34
CA ASP A 262 -9.27 8.59 18.71
C ASP A 262 -9.11 7.10 19.05
N VAL A 263 -9.48 6.18 18.15
CA VAL A 263 -9.23 4.73 18.29
C VAL A 263 -7.73 4.45 18.42
N VAL A 264 -6.93 5.09 17.58
CA VAL A 264 -5.47 4.98 17.61
C VAL A 264 -4.93 5.52 18.93
N ASN A 265 -5.38 6.68 19.39
CA ASN A 265 -4.91 7.28 20.64
C ASN A 265 -5.32 6.48 21.89
N ASP A 266 -6.53 5.92 21.92
CA ASP A 266 -6.98 5.05 23.02
C ASP A 266 -6.11 3.78 23.10
N TRP A 267 -5.75 3.21 21.96
CA TRP A 267 -4.81 2.09 21.90
C TRP A 267 -3.36 2.51 22.23
N ARG A 268 -2.88 3.68 21.79
CA ARG A 268 -1.54 4.19 22.15
C ARG A 268 -1.32 4.26 23.66
N LEU A 269 -2.36 4.58 24.43
CA LEU A 269 -2.28 4.59 25.89
C LEU A 269 -1.99 3.20 26.48
N THR A 270 -2.40 2.10 25.82
CA THR A 270 -2.06 0.73 26.27
C THR A 270 -0.60 0.39 26.02
N LEU A 271 0.07 1.12 25.13
CA LEU A 271 1.50 1.02 24.81
C LEU A 271 2.36 2.00 25.61
N ASP A 272 1.77 2.72 26.58
CA ASP A 272 2.42 3.80 27.34
C ASP A 272 2.95 4.94 26.45
N LEU A 273 2.24 5.21 25.34
CA LEU A 273 2.56 6.30 24.42
C LEU A 273 1.61 7.48 24.61
N GLU A 274 2.16 8.70 24.54
CA GLU A 274 1.34 9.92 24.56
C GLU A 274 0.37 9.98 23.37
N PRO A 275 -0.85 10.53 23.53
CA PRO A 275 -1.74 10.78 22.41
C PRO A 275 -1.12 11.70 21.35
N VAL A 276 -1.34 11.40 20.07
CA VAL A 276 -0.98 12.30 18.97
C VAL A 276 -2.10 13.33 18.74
N PRO A 277 -1.79 14.63 18.73
CA PRO A 277 -2.75 15.70 18.43
C PRO A 277 -3.34 15.59 17.04
N THR A 278 -4.59 16.04 16.92
CA THR A 278 -5.34 16.08 15.65
C THR A 278 -4.63 16.86 14.54
N SER A 279 -3.79 17.83 14.88
CA SER A 279 -3.03 18.64 13.92
C SER A 279 -1.78 17.93 13.36
N GLU A 280 -1.24 16.96 14.09
CA GLU A 280 0.01 16.28 13.74
C GLU A 280 -0.24 14.92 13.07
N GLY A 281 -1.25 14.19 13.53
CA GLY A 281 -1.65 12.87 13.04
C GLY A 281 -1.63 12.72 11.51
N PRO A 282 -2.34 13.59 10.76
CA PRO A 282 -2.44 13.52 9.29
C PRO A 282 -1.11 13.64 8.52
N ARG A 283 -0.02 14.05 9.18
CA ARG A 283 1.29 14.25 8.53
C ARG A 283 2.41 13.48 9.20
N LEU A 284 2.12 12.56 10.12
CA LEU A 284 3.15 11.86 10.89
C LEU A 284 4.21 11.22 10.01
N VAL A 285 3.81 10.47 8.97
CA VAL A 285 4.73 9.78 8.06
C VAL A 285 5.67 10.76 7.36
N GLU A 286 5.15 11.88 6.86
CA GLU A 286 5.90 12.91 6.16
C GLU A 286 6.82 13.69 7.13
N THR A 287 6.30 14.11 8.28
CA THR A 287 7.03 14.86 9.32
C THR A 287 8.19 14.04 9.90
N LEU A 288 7.95 12.75 10.16
CA LEU A 288 8.97 11.82 10.67
C LEU A 288 9.93 11.32 9.58
N LYS A 289 9.70 11.69 8.32
CA LYS A 289 10.48 11.24 7.16
C LYS A 289 10.62 9.72 7.10
N VAL A 290 9.54 8.99 7.42
CA VAL A 290 9.53 7.52 7.38
C VAL A 290 9.87 7.09 5.96
N PRO A 291 10.86 6.20 5.76
CA PRO A 291 11.18 5.68 4.43
C PRO A 291 10.00 4.98 3.78
N VAL A 292 9.81 5.21 2.48
CA VAL A 292 8.73 4.61 1.70
C VAL A 292 9.27 3.98 0.43
N THR A 293 8.87 2.76 0.11
CA THR A 293 9.21 2.11 -1.17
C THR A 293 7.96 1.66 -1.90
N TYR A 294 7.80 2.14 -3.12
CA TYR A 294 6.67 1.83 -3.96
C TYR A 294 6.93 0.64 -4.88
N CYS A 295 5.98 -0.28 -4.88
CA CYS A 295 6.05 -1.61 -5.52
C CYS A 295 5.49 -1.57 -6.94
N TRP A 296 5.89 -0.58 -7.75
CA TRP A 296 5.51 -0.48 -9.16
C TRP A 296 6.70 -0.20 -10.06
N SER A 297 6.53 -0.45 -11.36
CA SER A 297 7.58 -0.20 -12.35
C SER A 297 7.81 1.31 -12.56
N PRO A 298 9.06 1.81 -12.42
CA PRO A 298 9.38 3.19 -12.76
C PRO A 298 9.23 3.49 -14.26
N ALA A 299 9.18 2.46 -15.12
CA ALA A 299 8.89 2.62 -16.53
C ALA A 299 7.41 2.94 -16.82
N LEU A 300 6.51 2.57 -15.91
CA LEU A 300 5.09 2.94 -15.98
C LEU A 300 4.83 4.27 -15.25
N VAL A 301 5.24 4.35 -13.98
CA VAL A 301 5.09 5.57 -13.16
C VAL A 301 6.46 5.99 -12.65
N PRO A 302 7.10 7.00 -13.27
CA PRO A 302 8.43 7.45 -12.87
C PRO A 302 8.40 8.16 -11.51
N LYS A 303 9.54 8.18 -10.82
CA LYS A 303 9.70 8.88 -9.54
C LYS A 303 9.43 10.38 -9.72
N PRO A 304 8.44 10.97 -9.04
CA PRO A 304 8.27 12.40 -8.98
C PRO A 304 9.53 13.11 -8.49
N GLY A 305 9.89 14.22 -9.13
CA GLY A 305 11.09 14.99 -8.79
C GLY A 305 11.00 15.74 -7.44
N ASP A 306 9.78 15.87 -6.90
CA ASP A 306 9.51 16.50 -5.60
C ASP A 306 9.53 15.51 -4.42
N TRP A 307 9.80 14.22 -4.67
CA TRP A 307 9.96 13.23 -3.59
C TRP A 307 11.39 13.22 -3.01
N PRO A 308 11.53 13.16 -1.68
CA PRO A 308 12.84 13.04 -1.03
C PRO A 308 13.56 11.72 -1.37
N SER A 309 14.83 11.64 -0.98
CA SER A 309 15.68 10.45 -1.18
C SER A 309 15.26 9.24 -0.36
N CYS A 310 14.46 9.42 0.70
CA CYS A 310 13.92 8.31 1.50
C CYS A 310 12.69 7.64 0.85
N ILE A 311 12.23 8.13 -0.31
CA ILE A 311 11.13 7.53 -1.06
C ILE A 311 11.66 6.90 -2.34
N ASP A 312 11.50 5.60 -2.52
CA ASP A 312 11.96 4.84 -3.68
C ASP A 312 10.81 4.23 -4.48
N ILE A 313 11.09 3.94 -5.76
CA ILE A 313 10.26 3.08 -6.63
C ILE A 313 11.16 1.96 -7.10
N CYS A 314 10.81 0.72 -6.77
CA CYS A 314 11.72 -0.42 -6.93
C CYS A 314 11.40 -1.30 -8.14
N GLY A 315 10.16 -1.28 -8.63
CA GLY A 315 9.64 -2.26 -9.59
C GLY A 315 8.44 -3.01 -9.01
N PHE A 316 7.69 -3.68 -9.87
CA PHE A 316 6.60 -4.56 -9.42
C PHE A 316 7.13 -5.79 -8.68
N PHE A 317 6.38 -6.27 -7.69
CA PHE A 317 6.68 -7.50 -6.97
C PHE A 317 6.01 -8.68 -7.65
N PHE A 318 6.76 -9.33 -8.52
CA PHE A 318 6.35 -10.58 -9.13
C PHE A 318 6.83 -11.78 -8.30
N ARG A 319 6.08 -12.86 -8.41
CA ARG A 319 6.47 -14.19 -7.95
C ARG A 319 6.55 -15.10 -9.15
N ASP A 320 7.23 -16.24 -8.99
CA ASP A 320 7.23 -17.26 -10.03
C ASP A 320 5.82 -17.75 -10.32
N SER A 321 5.56 -18.01 -11.61
CA SER A 321 4.28 -18.57 -12.03
C SER A 321 4.11 -19.95 -11.39
N PRO A 322 3.00 -20.21 -10.67
CA PRO A 322 2.77 -21.52 -10.10
C PRO A 322 2.61 -22.55 -11.23
N PRO A 323 3.08 -23.80 -11.05
CA PRO A 323 2.79 -24.88 -12.00
C PRO A 323 1.27 -25.00 -12.18
N TYR A 324 0.81 -24.90 -13.42
CA TYR A 324 -0.62 -24.96 -13.73
C TYR A 324 -0.85 -25.84 -14.96
N THR A 325 -1.82 -26.75 -14.85
CA THR A 325 -2.30 -27.55 -15.97
C THR A 325 -3.73 -27.09 -16.29
N PRO A 326 -3.99 -26.53 -17.48
CA PRO A 326 -5.33 -26.08 -17.84
C PRO A 326 -6.30 -27.26 -17.94
N LEU A 327 -7.57 -27.00 -17.66
CA LEU A 327 -8.64 -27.95 -17.93
C LEU A 327 -8.72 -28.24 -19.45
N PRO A 328 -9.09 -29.47 -19.87
CA PRO A 328 -9.13 -29.84 -21.29
C PRO A 328 -9.91 -28.87 -22.16
N ASP A 329 -11.03 -28.36 -21.68
CA ASP A 329 -11.88 -27.44 -22.44
C ASP A 329 -11.22 -26.06 -22.63
N LEU A 330 -10.46 -25.59 -21.62
CA LEU A 330 -9.70 -24.35 -21.72
C LEU A 330 -8.52 -24.50 -22.70
N ASP A 331 -7.79 -25.60 -22.62
CA ASP A 331 -6.69 -25.89 -23.55
C ASP A 331 -7.21 -26.01 -24.99
N ALA A 332 -8.32 -26.73 -25.20
CA ALA A 332 -8.98 -26.84 -26.49
C ALA A 332 -9.46 -25.47 -27.01
N PHE A 333 -10.09 -24.65 -26.16
CA PHE A 333 -10.52 -23.30 -26.52
C PHE A 333 -9.32 -22.44 -26.94
N LEU A 334 -8.22 -22.44 -26.17
CA LEU A 334 -7.02 -21.67 -26.51
C LEU A 334 -6.42 -22.10 -27.85
N ARG A 335 -6.32 -23.41 -28.12
CA ARG A 335 -5.73 -23.95 -29.35
C ARG A 335 -6.60 -23.78 -30.60
N ASN A 336 -7.91 -23.79 -30.47
CA ASN A 336 -8.84 -23.80 -31.61
C ASN A 336 -9.20 -22.39 -32.13
N GLY A 337 -8.21 -21.49 -32.27
CA GLY A 337 -8.39 -20.19 -32.94
C GLY A 337 -7.42 -19.08 -32.54
N PRO A 338 -7.69 -17.81 -32.92
CA PRO A 338 -6.85 -16.64 -32.58
C PRO A 338 -6.85 -16.31 -31.09
N LEU A 339 -5.77 -15.75 -30.54
CA LEU A 339 -5.66 -15.43 -29.11
C LEU A 339 -6.87 -14.63 -28.58
N PRO A 340 -7.59 -15.12 -27.56
CA PRO A 340 -8.76 -14.44 -27.03
C PRO A 340 -8.40 -13.19 -26.22
N VAL A 341 -9.39 -12.34 -25.97
CA VAL A 341 -9.32 -11.24 -25.00
C VAL A 341 -9.76 -11.76 -23.63
N TYR A 342 -8.98 -11.51 -22.59
CA TYR A 342 -9.41 -11.79 -21.21
C TYR A 342 -10.30 -10.66 -20.70
N ILE A 343 -11.39 -11.00 -20.01
CA ILE A 343 -12.27 -10.07 -19.32
C ILE A 343 -12.52 -10.58 -17.90
N GLY A 344 -12.10 -9.82 -16.89
CA GLY A 344 -12.29 -10.21 -15.49
C GLY A 344 -12.22 -9.04 -14.51
N PHE A 345 -13.26 -8.88 -13.71
CA PHE A 345 -13.36 -7.81 -12.71
C PHE A 345 -13.01 -8.26 -11.28
N GLY A 346 -12.46 -9.47 -11.11
CA GLY A 346 -12.03 -9.99 -9.81
C GLY A 346 -13.18 -10.23 -8.83
N SER A 347 -12.88 -10.13 -7.53
CA SER A 347 -13.84 -10.38 -6.42
C SER A 347 -14.78 -9.19 -6.15
N ILE A 348 -15.14 -8.42 -7.16
CA ILE A 348 -16.02 -7.26 -6.99
C ILE A 348 -17.48 -7.74 -6.94
N VAL A 349 -18.23 -7.23 -5.96
CA VAL A 349 -19.67 -7.42 -5.86
C VAL A 349 -20.34 -6.52 -6.90
N ILE A 350 -21.01 -7.14 -7.87
CA ILE A 350 -21.71 -6.45 -8.95
C ILE A 350 -23.22 -6.51 -8.67
N ASP A 351 -23.87 -5.34 -8.63
CA ASP A 351 -25.30 -5.25 -8.30
C ASP A 351 -26.20 -5.83 -9.40
N GLU A 352 -25.82 -5.64 -10.67
CA GLU A 352 -26.57 -6.09 -11.86
C GLU A 352 -25.71 -7.03 -12.74
N PRO A 353 -25.39 -8.26 -12.29
CA PRO A 353 -24.45 -9.16 -12.99
C PRO A 353 -24.94 -9.56 -14.40
N GLU A 354 -26.26 -9.75 -14.58
CA GLU A 354 -26.85 -10.09 -15.87
C GLU A 354 -26.71 -8.97 -16.90
N LYS A 355 -26.91 -7.73 -16.47
CA LYS A 355 -26.74 -6.55 -17.32
C LYS A 355 -25.29 -6.39 -17.76
N LEU A 356 -24.34 -6.59 -16.83
CA LEU A 356 -22.92 -6.58 -17.15
C LEU A 356 -22.60 -7.70 -18.15
N ASN A 357 -23.06 -8.93 -17.90
CA ASN A 357 -22.84 -10.06 -18.81
C ASN A 357 -23.38 -9.76 -20.22
N SER A 358 -24.58 -9.18 -20.34
CA SER A 358 -25.14 -8.73 -21.62
C SER A 358 -24.25 -7.69 -22.31
N ILE A 359 -23.70 -6.71 -21.58
CA ILE A 359 -22.78 -5.72 -22.12
C ILE A 359 -21.51 -6.38 -22.67
N LEU A 360 -20.93 -7.32 -21.91
CA LEU A 360 -19.72 -8.06 -22.31
C LEU A 360 -19.96 -8.85 -23.60
N LEU A 361 -21.04 -9.64 -23.65
CA LEU A 361 -21.37 -10.45 -24.82
C LEU A 361 -21.63 -9.60 -26.07
N GLN A 362 -22.35 -8.49 -25.94
CA GLN A 362 -22.58 -7.56 -27.05
C GLN A 362 -21.29 -6.91 -27.55
N ALA A 363 -20.37 -6.53 -26.65
CA ALA A 363 -19.08 -5.97 -27.03
C ALA A 363 -18.20 -7.01 -27.75
N VAL A 364 -18.15 -8.25 -27.24
CA VAL A 364 -17.43 -9.36 -27.90
C VAL A 364 -18.02 -9.66 -29.27
N GLN A 365 -19.35 -9.66 -29.40
CA GLN A 365 -20.03 -9.83 -30.68
C GLN A 365 -19.70 -8.71 -31.66
N ALA A 366 -19.74 -7.45 -31.22
CA ALA A 366 -19.46 -6.28 -32.05
C ALA A 366 -18.00 -6.20 -32.52
N THR A 367 -17.06 -6.66 -31.69
CA THR A 367 -15.63 -6.71 -32.05
C THR A 367 -15.26 -7.96 -32.84
N GLY A 368 -16.08 -9.00 -32.76
CA GLY A 368 -15.88 -10.27 -33.45
C GLY A 368 -14.81 -11.18 -32.84
N VAL A 369 -14.19 -10.75 -31.73
CA VAL A 369 -13.09 -11.45 -31.05
C VAL A 369 -13.56 -12.73 -30.36
N ARG A 370 -12.59 -13.58 -29.99
CA ARG A 370 -12.81 -14.60 -28.95
C ARG A 370 -12.54 -14.00 -27.59
N ALA A 371 -13.29 -14.41 -26.56
CA ALA A 371 -13.14 -13.88 -25.22
C ALA A 371 -13.13 -14.99 -24.16
N ILE A 372 -12.32 -14.77 -23.12
CA ILE A 372 -12.35 -15.54 -21.88
C ILE A 372 -12.93 -14.63 -20.81
N ILE A 373 -14.10 -14.98 -20.26
CA ILE A 373 -14.77 -14.21 -19.21
C ILE A 373 -14.58 -14.92 -17.88
N SER A 374 -13.88 -14.28 -16.94
CA SER A 374 -13.74 -14.79 -15.58
C SER A 374 -15.06 -14.61 -14.82
N LYS A 375 -15.57 -15.70 -14.22
CA LYS A 375 -16.84 -15.67 -13.47
C LYS A 375 -16.78 -14.76 -12.24
N GLY A 376 -15.63 -14.72 -11.58
CA GLY A 376 -15.41 -13.95 -10.34
C GLY A 376 -16.39 -14.31 -9.21
N TRP A 377 -16.44 -13.48 -8.16
CA TRP A 377 -17.37 -13.64 -7.03
C TRP A 377 -18.83 -13.41 -7.40
N SER A 378 -19.08 -12.64 -8.45
CA SER A 378 -20.44 -12.33 -8.93
C SER A 378 -21.02 -13.42 -9.84
N ASN A 379 -20.28 -14.52 -10.06
CA ASN A 379 -20.66 -15.66 -10.88
C ASN A 379 -21.23 -15.25 -12.26
N LEU A 380 -20.48 -14.42 -12.98
CA LEU A 380 -20.87 -13.92 -14.30
C LEU A 380 -21.14 -15.10 -15.25
N GLY A 381 -22.36 -15.16 -15.81
CA GLY A 381 -22.86 -16.30 -16.57
C GLY A 381 -23.93 -17.12 -15.82
N GLY A 382 -24.11 -16.94 -14.51
CA GLY A 382 -25.16 -17.56 -13.70
C GLY A 382 -24.76 -18.91 -13.06
N SER A 383 -25.45 -19.29 -11.98
CA SER A 383 -25.20 -20.50 -11.16
C SER A 383 -25.29 -21.82 -11.91
N ASN A 384 -25.96 -21.83 -13.06
CA ASN A 384 -26.23 -23.03 -13.86
C ASN A 384 -25.31 -23.15 -15.10
N VAL A 385 -24.41 -22.20 -15.32
CA VAL A 385 -23.46 -22.22 -16.44
C VAL A 385 -22.16 -22.80 -15.90
N GLY A 386 -21.85 -24.05 -16.24
CA GLY A 386 -20.57 -24.71 -15.92
C GLY A 386 -19.38 -23.97 -16.54
N SER A 387 -18.14 -24.37 -16.25
CA SER A 387 -17.02 -23.92 -17.09
C SER A 387 -17.16 -24.54 -18.47
N GLY A 388 -17.02 -23.75 -19.54
CA GLY A 388 -17.27 -24.24 -20.89
C GLY A 388 -17.43 -23.11 -21.92
N ASP A 389 -17.54 -23.53 -23.18
CA ASP A 389 -17.82 -22.66 -24.34
C ASP A 389 -19.33 -22.41 -24.44
N PHE A 390 -19.72 -21.14 -24.35
CA PHE A 390 -21.11 -20.71 -24.43
C PHE A 390 -21.26 -19.68 -25.55
N GLY A 391 -21.88 -20.11 -26.65
CA GLY A 391 -22.15 -19.27 -27.82
C GLY A 391 -21.11 -19.45 -28.93
N ASN A 392 -21.52 -20.10 -30.03
CA ASN A 392 -20.85 -20.20 -31.33
C ASN A 392 -19.30 -20.39 -31.32
N GLY A 393 -18.66 -20.92 -30.27
CA GLY A 393 -17.20 -21.08 -30.22
C GLY A 393 -16.40 -19.83 -29.83
N LYS A 394 -17.04 -18.74 -29.38
CA LYS A 394 -16.36 -17.45 -29.18
C LYS A 394 -16.13 -17.04 -27.73
N VAL A 395 -16.89 -17.57 -26.77
CA VAL A 395 -16.82 -17.13 -25.38
C VAL A 395 -16.62 -18.32 -24.46
N PHE A 396 -15.55 -18.28 -23.67
CA PHE A 396 -15.25 -19.27 -22.65
C PHE A 396 -15.41 -18.68 -21.25
N TYR A 397 -16.26 -19.28 -20.43
CA TYR A 397 -16.42 -18.87 -19.03
C TYR A 397 -15.41 -19.60 -18.12
N LEU A 398 -14.50 -18.82 -17.56
CA LEU A 398 -13.36 -19.29 -16.78
C LEU A 398 -13.65 -19.28 -15.28
N GLY A 399 -13.29 -20.38 -14.61
CA GLY A 399 -13.19 -20.46 -13.15
C GLY A 399 -11.86 -19.91 -12.63
N ASP A 400 -11.31 -20.53 -11.60
CA ASP A 400 -10.00 -20.12 -11.06
C ASP A 400 -8.85 -20.53 -11.99
N CYS A 401 -8.02 -19.55 -12.35
CA CYS A 401 -6.82 -19.73 -13.18
C CYS A 401 -5.76 -18.67 -12.81
N PRO A 402 -4.48 -19.05 -12.64
CA PRO A 402 -3.41 -18.08 -12.40
C PRO A 402 -3.25 -17.10 -13.57
N HIS A 403 -3.36 -15.80 -13.30
CA HIS A 403 -3.18 -14.77 -14.33
C HIS A 403 -1.76 -14.79 -14.92
N GLU A 404 -0.76 -15.14 -14.12
CA GLU A 404 0.64 -15.26 -14.54
C GLU A 404 0.81 -16.30 -15.67
N TRP A 405 -0.03 -17.34 -15.68
CA TRP A 405 -0.07 -18.33 -16.75
C TRP A 405 -0.98 -17.87 -17.89
N LEU A 406 -2.23 -17.50 -17.57
CA LEU A 406 -3.26 -17.20 -18.57
C LEU A 406 -2.89 -16.03 -19.48
N PHE A 407 -2.28 -14.97 -18.96
CA PHE A 407 -1.98 -13.75 -19.73
C PHE A 407 -0.88 -13.95 -20.78
N GLN A 408 -0.21 -15.10 -20.79
CA GLN A 408 0.67 -15.51 -21.86
C GLN A 408 -0.10 -15.92 -23.13
N TYR A 409 -1.38 -16.30 -22.98
CA TYR A 409 -2.21 -16.89 -24.03
C TYR A 409 -3.40 -16.00 -24.46
N VAL A 410 -3.32 -14.69 -24.20
CA VAL A 410 -4.38 -13.72 -24.55
C VAL A 410 -3.80 -12.58 -25.39
N SER A 411 -4.65 -11.90 -26.15
CA SER A 411 -4.27 -10.76 -26.99
C SER A 411 -4.35 -9.43 -26.24
N ALA A 412 -5.35 -9.27 -25.37
CA ALA A 412 -5.56 -8.09 -24.53
C ALA A 412 -6.24 -8.48 -23.22
N VAL A 413 -6.22 -7.56 -22.26
CA VAL A 413 -6.77 -7.76 -20.90
C VAL A 413 -7.76 -6.63 -20.58
N VAL A 414 -8.98 -7.00 -20.18
CA VAL A 414 -9.99 -6.07 -19.66
C VAL A 414 -10.22 -6.41 -18.20
N HIS A 415 -10.00 -5.45 -17.30
CA HIS A 415 -10.17 -5.69 -15.87
C HIS A 415 -10.55 -4.46 -15.06
N HIS A 416 -10.76 -4.67 -13.76
CA HIS A 416 -11.17 -3.62 -12.82
C HIS A 416 -10.08 -2.58 -12.53
N GLY A 417 -8.80 -2.92 -12.65
CA GLY A 417 -7.69 -1.97 -12.45
C GLY A 417 -6.85 -2.20 -11.20
N GLY A 418 -7.02 -3.33 -10.50
CA GLY A 418 -6.19 -3.62 -9.33
C GLY A 418 -4.71 -3.76 -9.70
N ALA A 419 -3.83 -3.16 -8.88
CA ALA A 419 -2.39 -3.04 -9.15
C ALA A 419 -1.73 -4.34 -9.64
N GLY A 420 -1.99 -5.47 -8.99
CA GLY A 420 -1.41 -6.76 -9.37
C GLY A 420 -1.89 -7.30 -10.72
N THR A 421 -3.17 -7.09 -11.09
CA THR A 421 -3.68 -7.52 -12.39
C THR A 421 -3.12 -6.64 -13.50
N THR A 422 -3.07 -5.33 -13.27
CA THR A 422 -2.43 -4.36 -14.16
C THR A 422 -0.97 -4.73 -14.39
N ALA A 423 -0.20 -4.97 -13.32
CA ALA A 423 1.20 -5.38 -13.40
C ALA A 423 1.39 -6.67 -14.21
N CYS A 424 0.53 -7.68 -13.98
CA CYS A 424 0.61 -8.96 -14.69
C CYS A 424 0.31 -8.81 -16.20
N GLY A 425 -0.69 -8.01 -16.58
CA GLY A 425 -1.01 -7.72 -17.98
C GLY A 425 0.14 -7.03 -18.70
N LEU A 426 0.71 -6.00 -18.07
CA LEU A 426 1.83 -5.24 -18.61
C LEU A 426 3.13 -6.06 -18.68
N LEU A 427 3.43 -6.90 -17.68
CA LEU A 427 4.58 -7.83 -17.71
C LEU A 427 4.53 -8.77 -18.93
N ASN A 428 3.33 -9.21 -19.29
CA ASN A 428 3.09 -10.08 -20.44
C ASN A 428 2.98 -9.31 -21.78
N GLY A 429 3.15 -7.98 -21.77
CA GLY A 429 3.05 -7.13 -22.95
C GLY A 429 1.65 -7.11 -23.55
N ARG A 430 0.62 -7.23 -22.72
CA ARG A 430 -0.78 -7.23 -23.14
C ARG A 430 -1.39 -5.84 -22.99
N PRO A 431 -1.88 -5.24 -24.09
CA PRO A 431 -2.66 -4.03 -23.99
C PRO A 431 -3.84 -4.21 -23.04
N THR A 432 -4.09 -3.20 -22.20
CA THR A 432 -4.95 -3.35 -21.02
C THR A 432 -6.02 -2.26 -20.98
N THR A 433 -7.30 -2.65 -20.94
CA THR A 433 -8.44 -1.76 -20.71
C THR A 433 -8.88 -1.85 -19.26
N ILE A 434 -9.11 -0.71 -18.61
CA ILE A 434 -9.48 -0.63 -17.20
C ILE A 434 -10.90 -0.06 -17.04
N VAL A 435 -11.74 -0.77 -16.28
CA VAL A 435 -13.07 -0.33 -15.87
C VAL A 435 -13.07 -0.20 -14.35
N PRO A 436 -12.77 0.98 -13.79
CA PRO A 436 -12.60 1.14 -12.36
C PRO A 436 -13.92 1.10 -11.59
N PHE A 437 -13.87 0.52 -10.40
CA PHE A 437 -14.97 0.42 -9.44
C PHE A 437 -14.68 1.22 -8.16
N PHE A 438 -13.45 1.15 -7.62
CA PHE A 438 -13.07 1.87 -6.39
C PHE A 438 -11.56 2.00 -6.22
N GLY A 439 -11.15 2.83 -5.26
CA GLY A 439 -9.77 2.88 -4.78
C GLY A 439 -8.79 3.45 -5.81
N ASP A 440 -7.69 2.74 -6.02
CA ASP A 440 -6.60 3.08 -6.93
C ASP A 440 -6.84 2.71 -8.39
N GLN A 441 -7.94 2.02 -8.68
CA GLN A 441 -8.24 1.51 -10.01
C GLN A 441 -8.29 2.61 -11.10
N PRO A 442 -8.89 3.81 -10.85
CA PRO A 442 -8.83 4.90 -11.81
C PRO A 442 -7.40 5.38 -12.07
N PHE A 443 -6.55 5.45 -11.03
CA PHE A 443 -5.16 5.86 -11.16
C PHE A 443 -4.39 4.92 -12.11
N TRP A 444 -4.52 3.60 -11.94
CA TRP A 444 -3.91 2.64 -12.87
C TRP A 444 -4.45 2.75 -14.29
N GLY A 445 -5.75 3.00 -14.43
CA GLY A 445 -6.39 3.32 -15.71
C GLY A 445 -5.68 4.45 -16.44
N GLU A 446 -5.51 5.58 -15.77
CA GLU A 446 -4.84 6.75 -16.33
C GLU A 446 -3.36 6.48 -16.61
N MET A 447 -2.65 5.75 -15.76
CA MET A 447 -1.23 5.45 -15.99
C MET A 447 -1.02 4.53 -17.20
N VAL A 448 -1.88 3.52 -17.38
CA VAL A 448 -1.87 2.64 -18.56
C VAL A 448 -2.18 3.43 -19.83
N ALA A 449 -3.19 4.32 -19.76
CA ALA A 449 -3.57 5.17 -20.89
C ALA A 449 -2.45 6.15 -21.29
N ALA A 450 -1.82 6.81 -20.30
CA ALA A 450 -0.70 7.72 -20.51
C ALA A 450 0.52 7.02 -21.12
N ALA A 451 0.73 5.73 -20.81
CA ALA A 451 1.77 4.91 -21.42
C ALA A 451 1.43 4.43 -22.85
N GLY A 452 0.21 4.68 -23.34
CA GLY A 452 -0.28 4.18 -24.63
C GLY A 452 -0.53 2.67 -24.66
N ALA A 453 -0.41 1.98 -23.53
CA ALA A 453 -0.61 0.53 -23.41
C ALA A 453 -2.09 0.15 -23.26
N GLY A 454 -3.00 1.13 -23.29
CA GLY A 454 -4.44 0.94 -23.22
C GLY A 454 -5.19 2.23 -23.46
N PRO A 455 -6.53 2.16 -23.62
CA PRO A 455 -7.36 3.35 -23.74
C PRO A 455 -7.56 4.02 -22.37
N LYS A 456 -8.13 5.23 -22.36
CA LYS A 456 -8.59 5.87 -21.12
C LYS A 456 -9.55 4.94 -20.36
N PRO A 457 -9.50 4.93 -19.00
CA PRO A 457 -10.37 4.08 -18.22
C PRO A 457 -11.85 4.39 -18.49
N ILE A 458 -12.69 3.37 -18.51
CA ILE A 458 -14.13 3.51 -18.73
C ILE A 458 -14.81 3.64 -17.37
N PRO A 459 -15.33 4.81 -16.96
CA PRO A 459 -16.03 4.94 -15.70
C PRO A 459 -17.20 3.96 -15.64
N ARG A 460 -17.40 3.26 -14.51
CA ARG A 460 -18.45 2.23 -14.36
C ARG A 460 -19.83 2.69 -14.85
N LYS A 461 -20.22 3.94 -14.55
CA LYS A 461 -21.51 4.52 -14.96
C LYS A 461 -21.66 4.71 -16.47
N ALA A 462 -20.55 4.88 -17.17
CA ALA A 462 -20.53 5.04 -18.62
C ALA A 462 -20.42 3.71 -19.35
N LEU A 463 -20.05 2.61 -18.67
CA LEU A 463 -19.82 1.30 -19.29
C LEU A 463 -21.04 0.82 -20.08
N ASN A 464 -20.82 0.56 -21.36
CA ASN A 464 -21.81 -0.01 -22.27
C ASN A 464 -21.12 -0.85 -23.36
N ALA A 465 -21.90 -1.56 -24.17
CA ALA A 465 -21.34 -2.45 -25.19
C ALA A 465 -20.47 -1.71 -26.22
N ARG A 466 -20.85 -0.47 -26.57
CA ARG A 466 -20.15 0.33 -27.58
C ARG A 466 -18.78 0.79 -27.09
N ASN A 467 -18.70 1.45 -25.94
CA ASN A 467 -17.40 1.95 -25.47
C ASN A 467 -16.46 0.83 -25.03
N LEU A 468 -17.00 -0.29 -24.53
CA LEU A 468 -16.21 -1.49 -24.27
C LEU A 468 -15.66 -2.08 -25.59
N ALA A 469 -16.47 -2.15 -26.63
CA ALA A 469 -16.01 -2.59 -27.96
C ALA A 469 -14.93 -1.66 -28.53
N GLU A 470 -15.12 -0.34 -28.44
CA GLU A 470 -14.13 0.66 -28.87
C GLU A 470 -12.81 0.51 -28.10
N ALA A 471 -12.86 0.27 -26.79
CA ALA A 471 -11.68 0.04 -25.96
C ALA A 471 -10.95 -1.28 -26.30
N ILE A 472 -11.70 -2.36 -26.54
CA ILE A 472 -11.13 -3.63 -27.01
C ILE A 472 -10.45 -3.43 -28.36
N GLN A 473 -11.08 -2.72 -29.30
CA GLN A 473 -10.48 -2.44 -30.61
C GLN A 473 -9.20 -1.61 -30.47
N PHE A 474 -9.17 -0.61 -29.59
CA PHE A 474 -7.94 0.14 -29.29
C PHE A 474 -6.81 -0.78 -28.83
N CYS A 475 -7.09 -1.70 -27.90
CA CYS A 475 -6.11 -2.66 -27.40
C CYS A 475 -5.57 -3.60 -28.50
N LEU A 476 -6.31 -3.80 -29.58
CA LEU A 476 -5.90 -4.64 -30.71
C LEU A 476 -5.13 -3.86 -31.79
N THR A 477 -4.90 -2.56 -31.61
CA THR A 477 -4.09 -1.76 -32.54
C THR A 477 -2.61 -2.14 -32.44
N PRO A 478 -1.85 -2.03 -33.55
CA PRO A 478 -0.40 -2.22 -33.54
C PRO A 478 0.32 -1.30 -32.55
N ASP A 479 -0.11 -0.04 -32.44
CA ASP A 479 0.51 0.96 -31.56
C ASP A 479 0.37 0.58 -30.08
N ALA A 480 -0.83 0.18 -29.65
CA ALA A 480 -1.06 -0.29 -28.29
C ALA A 480 -0.23 -1.54 -27.97
N SER A 481 -0.17 -2.49 -28.91
CA SER A 481 0.66 -3.69 -28.78
C SER A 481 2.15 -3.35 -28.67
N ILE A 482 2.66 -2.44 -29.50
CA ILE A 482 4.07 -2.00 -29.46
C ILE A 482 4.37 -1.29 -28.14
N ALA A 483 3.48 -0.41 -27.67
CA ALA A 483 3.64 0.28 -26.39
C ALA A 483 3.68 -0.70 -25.21
N ALA A 484 2.74 -1.65 -25.16
CA ALA A 484 2.69 -2.69 -24.15
C ALA A 484 3.94 -3.58 -24.17
N GLN A 485 4.43 -3.99 -25.35
CA GLN A 485 5.65 -4.79 -25.48
C GLN A 485 6.92 -4.04 -25.06
N LYS A 486 7.03 -2.75 -25.40
CA LYS A 486 8.16 -1.89 -24.95
C LYS A 486 8.16 -1.76 -23.43
N LEU A 487 6.99 -1.57 -22.82
CA LEU A 487 6.87 -1.49 -21.38
C LEU A 487 7.21 -2.84 -20.72
N ALA A 488 6.69 -3.94 -21.27
CA ALA A 488 6.99 -5.29 -20.79
C ALA A 488 8.49 -5.61 -20.81
N ALA A 489 9.21 -5.18 -21.86
CA ALA A 489 10.65 -5.37 -21.94
C ALA A 489 11.40 -4.67 -20.79
N LYS A 490 10.99 -3.45 -20.43
CA LYS A 490 11.54 -2.72 -19.28
C LYS A 490 11.18 -3.42 -17.97
N ILE A 491 9.90 -3.74 -17.76
CA ILE A 491 9.41 -4.42 -16.55
C ILE A 491 10.15 -5.75 -16.33
N ARG A 492 10.36 -6.56 -17.39
CA ARG A 492 11.09 -7.84 -17.28
C ARG A 492 12.58 -7.69 -16.94
N SER A 493 13.17 -6.52 -17.21
CA SER A 493 14.55 -6.22 -16.84
C SER A 493 14.69 -5.72 -15.40
N GLU A 494 13.58 -5.36 -14.75
CA GLU A 494 13.55 -4.90 -13.37
C GLU A 494 13.62 -6.08 -12.40
N SER A 495 14.24 -5.86 -11.24
CA SER A 495 14.26 -6.80 -10.12
C SER A 495 13.58 -6.17 -8.91
N GLY A 496 12.27 -5.96 -9.01
CA GLY A 496 11.49 -5.16 -8.05
C GLY A 496 11.66 -5.58 -6.60
N VAL A 497 11.51 -6.88 -6.33
CA VAL A 497 11.61 -7.45 -4.98
C VAL A 497 13.01 -7.29 -4.41
N LYS A 498 14.04 -7.63 -5.18
CA LYS A 498 15.44 -7.46 -4.78
C LYS A 498 15.78 -5.99 -4.49
N ARG A 499 15.37 -5.08 -5.38
CA ARG A 499 15.60 -3.64 -5.19
C ARG A 499 14.84 -3.09 -3.98
N ALA A 500 13.70 -3.66 -3.61
CA ALA A 500 13.00 -3.30 -2.39
C ALA A 500 13.74 -3.74 -1.12
N VAL A 501 14.32 -4.94 -1.11
CA VAL A 501 15.19 -5.38 0.00
C VAL A 501 16.42 -4.48 0.11
N GLU A 502 17.06 -4.15 -1.02
CA GLU A 502 18.17 -3.20 -1.03
C GLU A 502 17.75 -1.80 -0.55
N SER A 503 16.58 -1.32 -0.97
CA SER A 503 16.00 -0.05 -0.51
C SER A 503 15.74 -0.08 1.00
N PHE A 504 15.25 -1.20 1.55
CA PHE A 504 15.11 -1.39 2.98
C PHE A 504 16.47 -1.32 3.69
N HIS A 505 17.47 -2.09 3.23
CA HIS A 505 18.81 -2.06 3.80
C HIS A 505 19.50 -0.70 3.70
N ASP A 506 19.33 0.02 2.59
CA ASP A 506 19.87 1.38 2.36
C ASP A 506 19.36 2.39 3.42
N GLN A 507 18.17 2.16 3.99
CA GLN A 507 17.56 3.03 4.99
C GLN A 507 17.91 2.64 6.43
N LEU A 508 18.54 1.48 6.63
CA LEU A 508 18.97 1.02 7.94
C LEU A 508 20.34 1.60 8.32
N LEU A 509 20.45 2.06 9.57
CA LEU A 509 21.74 2.48 10.14
C LEU A 509 22.48 1.25 10.68
N THR A 510 23.08 0.43 9.79
CA THR A 510 23.72 -0.86 10.13
C THR A 510 24.66 -0.76 11.33
N HIS A 511 25.46 0.31 11.40
CA HIS A 511 26.36 0.52 12.53
C HIS A 511 25.63 0.55 13.87
N LYS A 512 24.41 1.11 13.97
CA LYS A 512 23.60 1.13 15.21
C LYS A 512 22.96 -0.22 15.54
N LEU A 513 22.70 -1.03 14.52
CA LEU A 513 22.04 -2.34 14.65
C LEU A 513 23.01 -3.43 15.10
N GLN A 514 24.31 -3.32 14.84
CA GLN A 514 25.27 -4.39 15.13
C GLN A 514 25.61 -4.52 16.62
N CYS A 515 25.64 -5.76 17.11
CA CYS A 515 26.28 -6.09 18.37
C CYS A 515 27.81 -6.00 18.26
N ASP A 516 28.45 -5.46 19.30
CA ASP A 516 29.92 -5.28 19.34
C ASP A 516 30.70 -6.60 19.50
N ILE A 517 30.04 -7.69 19.94
CA ILE A 517 30.67 -9.00 20.21
C ILE A 517 30.27 -10.05 19.17
N LEU A 518 29.01 -10.04 18.73
CA LEU A 518 28.46 -10.92 17.71
C LEU A 518 27.96 -10.06 16.54
N PRO A 519 28.82 -9.64 15.60
CA PRO A 519 28.48 -8.64 14.57
C PRO A 519 27.36 -9.06 13.62
N ASP A 520 27.06 -10.36 13.54
CA ASP A 520 25.97 -10.95 12.78
C ASP A 520 24.61 -10.85 13.49
N ARG A 521 24.58 -10.38 14.74
CA ARG A 521 23.38 -10.29 15.57
C ARG A 521 22.98 -8.84 15.86
N PRO A 522 21.67 -8.54 15.92
CA PRO A 522 21.18 -7.23 16.27
C PRO A 522 21.46 -6.93 17.75
N ALA A 523 21.95 -5.73 18.03
CA ALA A 523 22.06 -5.20 19.37
C ALA A 523 20.67 -4.86 19.91
N ALA A 524 20.38 -5.33 21.13
CA ALA A 524 19.15 -5.05 21.87
C ALA A 524 19.43 -4.29 23.17
N TRP A 525 20.68 -4.33 23.66
CA TRP A 525 21.05 -3.76 24.94
C TRP A 525 22.24 -2.82 24.81
N PHE A 526 22.21 -1.77 25.62
CA PHE A 526 23.33 -0.90 25.90
C PHE A 526 23.86 -1.22 27.30
N TYR A 527 25.14 -1.56 27.40
CA TYR A 527 25.84 -1.80 28.66
C TYR A 527 26.95 -0.77 28.86
N LYS A 528 27.03 -0.17 30.04
CA LYS A 528 28.13 0.75 30.38
C LYS A 528 28.66 0.45 31.77
N ARG A 529 29.97 0.16 31.85
CA ARG A 529 30.72 0.11 33.11
C ARG A 529 31.47 1.41 33.34
N THR A 530 31.58 1.83 34.59
CA THR A 530 32.34 3.03 34.97
C THR A 530 33.79 2.91 34.51
N GLY A 531 34.27 3.88 33.72
CA GLY A 531 35.64 3.91 33.20
C GLY A 531 35.89 3.09 31.92
N GLU A 532 34.89 2.36 31.40
CA GLU A 532 35.01 1.57 30.16
C GLU A 532 34.17 2.16 29.02
N ARG A 533 34.53 1.79 27.78
CA ARG A 533 33.71 2.05 26.58
C ARG A 533 32.33 1.38 26.76
N PRO A 534 31.22 2.05 26.38
CA PRO A 534 29.93 1.39 26.31
C PRO A 534 29.88 0.30 25.24
N LEU A 535 29.14 -0.77 25.51
CA LEU A 535 28.97 -1.91 24.63
C LEU A 535 27.52 -2.03 24.18
N ARG A 536 27.34 -2.42 22.92
CA ARG A 536 26.05 -2.81 22.35
C ARG A 536 26.00 -4.32 22.25
N LEU A 537 25.06 -4.91 22.96
CA LEU A 537 24.97 -6.36 23.12
C LEU A 537 23.69 -6.86 22.46
N SER A 538 23.80 -7.95 21.71
CA SER A 538 22.64 -8.71 21.26
C SER A 538 21.99 -9.43 22.44
N LYS A 539 20.76 -9.90 22.24
CA LYS A 539 20.03 -10.72 23.23
C LYS A 539 20.89 -11.91 23.69
N LEU A 540 21.47 -12.65 22.74
CA LEU A 540 22.35 -13.79 23.00
C LEU A 540 23.66 -13.39 23.69
N ALA A 541 24.33 -12.32 23.24
CA ALA A 541 25.58 -11.89 23.86
C ALA A 541 25.38 -11.41 25.30
N ALA A 542 24.28 -10.70 25.57
CA ALA A 542 23.93 -10.29 26.92
C ALA A 542 23.69 -11.50 27.83
N GLU A 543 22.93 -12.49 27.37
CA GLU A 543 22.65 -13.72 28.13
C GLU A 543 23.93 -14.46 28.52
N ILE A 544 24.79 -14.77 27.55
CA ILE A 544 26.07 -15.46 27.78
C ILE A 544 26.93 -14.68 28.79
N LEU A 545 27.00 -13.35 28.67
CA LEU A 545 27.80 -12.53 29.58
C LEU A 545 27.20 -12.45 31.00
N ILE A 546 25.87 -12.51 31.14
CA ILE A 546 25.19 -12.57 32.44
C ILE A 546 25.44 -13.95 33.09
N GLU A 547 25.21 -15.04 32.36
CA GLU A 547 25.40 -16.42 32.85
C GLU A 547 26.83 -16.67 33.35
N HIS A 548 27.83 -16.08 32.68
CA HIS A 548 29.23 -16.16 33.08
C HIS A 548 29.69 -15.03 34.02
N CYS A 549 28.77 -14.28 34.63
CA CYS A 549 29.05 -13.20 35.58
C CYS A 549 30.04 -12.15 35.07
N ARG A 550 30.05 -11.89 33.75
CA ARG A 550 30.96 -10.93 33.10
C ARG A 550 30.40 -9.51 33.11
N ILE A 551 29.08 -9.37 33.15
CA ILE A 551 28.36 -8.08 33.24
C ILE A 551 27.31 -8.13 34.35
N ASP A 552 26.88 -6.95 34.79
CA ASP A 552 25.81 -6.78 35.78
C ASP A 552 24.51 -6.46 35.03
N GLN A 553 23.51 -7.34 35.15
CA GLN A 553 22.22 -7.21 34.48
C GLN A 553 21.52 -5.89 34.81
N ASN A 554 21.70 -5.35 36.02
CA ASN A 554 21.08 -4.09 36.45
C ASN A 554 21.61 -2.86 35.72
N LYS A 555 22.74 -3.00 35.00
CA LYS A 555 23.36 -1.93 34.21
C LYS A 555 23.02 -2.01 32.73
N LEU A 556 22.22 -3.01 32.32
CA LEU A 556 21.69 -3.08 30.97
C LEU A 556 20.54 -2.08 30.80
N LYS A 557 20.55 -1.39 29.68
CA LYS A 557 19.45 -0.54 29.21
C LYS A 557 19.02 -1.01 27.85
N LEU A 558 17.71 -0.97 27.57
CA LEU A 558 17.21 -1.24 26.24
C LEU A 558 17.85 -0.28 25.24
N LEU A 559 18.27 -0.80 24.09
CA LEU A 559 18.82 -0.01 23.00
C LEU A 559 17.73 0.30 21.99
N GLU A 560 17.35 1.57 21.88
CA GLU A 560 16.53 2.08 20.79
C GLU A 560 17.41 2.31 19.56
N THR A 561 17.25 1.47 18.55
CA THR A 561 18.08 1.51 17.33
C THR A 561 17.64 2.62 16.38
N ASN A 562 16.36 3.00 16.43
CA ASN A 562 15.79 4.12 15.72
C ASN A 562 14.63 4.75 16.52
N PRO A 563 14.92 5.60 17.52
CA PRO A 563 13.89 6.23 18.35
C PRO A 563 13.02 7.18 17.52
N ILE A 564 11.70 7.12 17.74
CA ILE A 564 10.72 8.02 17.13
C ILE A 564 10.20 8.98 18.20
N ILE A 565 10.45 10.28 18.02
CA ILE A 565 9.98 11.33 18.91
C ILE A 565 8.90 12.12 18.17
N ILE A 566 7.68 12.12 18.73
CA ILE A 566 6.57 12.92 18.24
C ILE A 566 6.46 14.14 19.16
N GLU A 567 6.90 15.30 18.68
CA GLU A 567 6.82 16.54 19.44
C GLU A 567 5.42 17.15 19.34
N ASN A 568 4.71 17.18 20.46
CA ASN A 568 3.41 17.82 20.56
C ASN A 568 3.56 19.35 20.57
N ARG A 569 3.58 19.97 19.38
CA ARG A 569 3.64 21.42 19.21
C ARG A 569 2.36 22.07 19.73
N ARG A 570 2.41 22.56 20.97
CA ARG A 570 1.39 23.45 21.53
C ARG A 570 1.64 24.85 20.98
N TRP A 571 0.95 25.23 19.91
CA TRP A 571 0.97 26.60 19.40
C TRP A 571 0.55 27.56 20.53
N ASP A 572 1.24 28.71 20.67
CA ASP A 572 1.03 29.86 21.60
C ASP A 572 0.74 29.56 23.10
N PRO A 573 1.36 30.27 24.07
CA PRO A 573 1.07 30.12 25.51
C PRO A 573 -0.43 30.11 25.89
N ILE A 574 -1.31 30.79 25.15
CA ILE A 574 -2.76 30.81 25.43
C ILE A 574 -3.39 29.45 25.11
N THR A 575 -3.14 28.89 23.92
CA THR A 575 -3.67 27.58 23.51
C THR A 575 -2.97 26.42 24.21
N GLY A 576 -1.68 26.57 24.54
CA GLY A 576 -0.95 25.64 25.41
C GLY A 576 -1.51 25.58 26.83
N THR A 577 -1.90 26.72 27.41
CA THR A 577 -2.52 26.80 28.75
C THR A 577 -3.94 26.26 28.73
N ALA A 578 -4.73 26.59 27.69
CA ALA A 578 -6.10 26.08 27.55
C ALA A 578 -6.14 24.55 27.35
N SER A 579 -5.26 24.00 26.51
CA SER A 579 -5.14 22.56 26.29
C SER A 579 -4.68 21.82 27.54
N ALA A 580 -3.68 22.35 28.25
CA ALA A 580 -3.23 21.79 29.53
C ALA A 580 -4.36 21.80 30.56
N ALA A 581 -5.06 22.93 30.72
CA ALA A 581 -6.18 23.08 31.65
C ALA A 581 -7.36 22.15 31.31
N LEU A 582 -7.69 21.96 30.03
CA LEU A 582 -8.71 21.00 29.59
C LEU A 582 -8.28 19.55 29.84
N SER A 583 -7.02 19.19 29.59
CA SER A 583 -6.52 17.83 29.84
C SER A 583 -6.48 17.52 31.34
N THR A 584 -6.04 18.47 32.16
CA THR A 584 -6.04 18.37 33.62
C THR A 584 -7.47 18.34 34.14
N GLY A 585 -8.36 19.17 33.60
CA GLY A 585 -9.78 19.17 33.92
C GLY A 585 -10.44 17.83 33.60
N LYS A 586 -10.20 17.25 32.42
CA LYS A 586 -10.70 15.93 32.02
C LYS A 586 -10.09 14.82 32.88
N GLY A 587 -8.79 14.88 33.18
CA GLY A 587 -8.09 13.93 34.04
C GLY A 587 -8.59 13.97 35.48
N MET A 588 -8.86 15.17 36.03
CA MET A 588 -9.50 15.35 37.32
C MET A 588 -10.95 14.87 37.30
N LEU A 589 -11.71 15.13 36.23
CA LEU A 589 -13.10 14.66 36.10
C LEU A 589 -13.19 13.13 35.97
N MET A 590 -12.28 12.50 35.24
CA MET A 590 -12.16 11.04 35.16
C MET A 590 -11.64 10.43 36.47
N GLY A 591 -10.70 11.10 37.13
CA GLY A 591 -10.23 10.72 38.46
C GLY A 591 -11.34 10.79 39.51
N THR A 592 -12.16 11.85 39.51
CA THR A 592 -13.30 11.98 40.43
C THR A 592 -14.47 11.06 40.08
N THR A 593 -14.74 10.80 38.80
CA THR A 593 -15.74 9.77 38.42
C THR A 593 -15.27 8.37 38.77
N ASN A 594 -13.98 8.04 38.66
CA ASN A 594 -13.45 6.76 39.15
C ASN A 594 -13.48 6.64 40.69
N ILE A 595 -13.33 7.75 41.42
CA ILE A 595 -13.50 7.80 42.89
C ILE A 595 -14.98 7.67 43.29
N LEU A 596 -15.91 8.22 42.51
CA LEU A 596 -17.36 8.15 42.79
C LEU A 596 -18.02 6.84 42.33
N VAL A 597 -17.47 6.19 41.30
CA VAL A 597 -18.00 4.92 40.74
C VAL A 597 -17.38 3.68 41.40
N LYS A 598 -16.35 3.84 42.25
CA LYS A 598 -15.95 2.81 43.21
C LYS A 598 -16.13 3.29 44.65
N PRO A 599 -17.28 2.95 45.25
CA PRO A 599 -17.21 2.17 46.48
C PRO A 599 -18.11 0.92 46.44
N VAL A 600 -17.46 -0.23 46.58
CA VAL A 600 -17.92 -1.44 47.29
C VAL A 600 -19.15 -2.18 46.73
N LYS A 601 -18.93 -3.19 45.88
CA LYS A 601 -18.63 -4.58 46.29
C LYS A 601 -17.78 -5.27 45.23
#